data_AF-A0A919MBF5-F1
#
_entry.id   AF-A0A919MBF5-F1
#
_cell.length_a   1.000
_cell.length_b   1.000
_cell.length_c   1.000
_cell.angle_alpha   90.00
_cell.angle_beta   90.00
_cell.angle_gamma   90.00
#
_symmetry.space_group_name_H-M   'P 1'
#
loop_
_entity.id
_entity.type
_entity.pdbx_description
1 polymer ?
#
loop_
_entity_poly.entity_id
_entity_poly.type
_entity_poly.pdbx_seq_one_letter_code
_entity_poly.pdbx_strand_id
1 'polypeptide(L)'
;MLPPVSDLLKEHVKNVLEANYAGVTETRRRIEELEAQGHRIITGGQIGQDGWDIIDWRTNEILAAGEGGLDEYEAAAGKLDPDDKFIHHDRILEDEDLEYVSAPGIPDGLANAVEDWVLSDDADPEEIAEFIGWPVEKVEEYQADE
;
A
#
# COMPACT_ATOMS: atom_id res chain seq x y z
N MET A 1 24.13 13.30 -25.89
CA MET A 1 23.05 12.71 -26.71
C MET A 1 22.06 12.15 -25.69
N LEU A 2 20.81 12.60 -25.69
CA LEU A 2 19.81 12.04 -24.77
C LEU A 2 19.53 10.59 -25.17
N PRO A 3 19.29 9.67 -24.21
CA PRO A 3 18.86 8.32 -24.52
C PRO A 3 17.57 8.33 -25.37
N PRO A 4 17.34 7.29 -26.19
CA PRO A 4 16.06 7.09 -26.86
C PRO A 4 14.91 7.11 -25.86
N VAL A 5 13.75 7.64 -26.26
CA VAL A 5 12.53 7.67 -25.41
C VAL A 5 12.15 6.27 -24.90
N SER A 6 12.41 5.24 -25.70
CA SER A 6 12.30 3.82 -25.32
C SER A 6 13.09 3.48 -24.05
N ASP A 7 14.33 3.95 -23.95
CA ASP A 7 15.21 3.59 -22.85
C ASP A 7 14.83 4.36 -21.57
N LEU A 8 14.39 5.61 -21.73
CA LEU A 8 13.84 6.40 -20.62
C LEU A 8 12.56 5.76 -20.04
N LEU A 9 11.66 5.26 -20.90
CA LEU A 9 10.45 4.58 -20.44
C LEU A 9 10.78 3.29 -19.68
N LYS A 10 11.74 2.49 -20.17
CA LYS A 10 12.17 1.28 -19.46
C LYS A 10 12.80 1.59 -18.11
N GLU A 11 13.57 2.68 -18.01
CA GLU A 11 14.14 3.15 -16.76
C GLU A 11 13.05 3.65 -15.80
N HIS A 12 12.06 4.40 -16.29
CA HIS A 12 10.92 4.84 -15.49
C HIS A 12 10.13 3.67 -14.91
N VAL A 13 9.79 2.66 -15.71
CA VAL A 13 9.09 1.45 -15.23
C VAL A 13 9.89 0.75 -14.12
N LYS A 14 11.22 0.64 -14.27
CA LYS A 14 12.06 0.05 -13.22
C LYS A 14 12.02 0.87 -11.94
N ASN A 15 12.12 2.19 -12.04
CA ASN A 15 12.10 3.07 -10.88
C ASN A 15 10.74 3.02 -10.16
N VAL A 16 9.63 2.94 -10.91
CA VAL A 16 8.28 2.75 -10.35
C VAL A 16 8.20 1.45 -9.55
N LEU A 17 8.64 0.33 -10.14
CA LEU A 17 8.64 -0.96 -9.46
C LEU A 17 9.55 -0.97 -8.21
N GLU A 18 10.73 -0.36 -8.29
CA GLU A 18 11.64 -0.26 -7.14
C GLU A 18 11.05 0.62 -6.03
N ALA A 19 10.40 1.72 -6.38
CA ALA A 19 9.73 2.59 -5.42
C ALA A 19 8.55 1.89 -4.75
N ASN A 20 7.71 1.18 -5.52
CA ASN A 20 6.59 0.41 -4.99
C ASN A 20 7.07 -0.67 -4.01
N TYR A 21 8.05 -1.47 -4.41
CA TYR A 21 8.63 -2.50 -3.55
C TYR A 21 9.26 -1.91 -2.28
N ALA A 22 9.96 -0.77 -2.40
CA ALA A 22 10.55 -0.09 -1.24
C ALA A 22 9.48 0.40 -0.26
N GLY A 23 8.39 0.98 -0.77
CA GLY A 23 7.22 1.39 0.01
C GLY A 23 6.64 0.21 0.78
N VAL A 24 6.17 -0.81 0.06
CA VAL A 24 5.57 -2.04 0.65
C VAL A 24 6.51 -2.71 1.66
N THR A 25 7.82 -2.76 1.39
CA THR A 25 8.79 -3.35 2.32
C THR A 25 8.93 -2.52 3.59
N GLU A 26 8.92 -1.19 3.48
CA GLU A 26 9.00 -0.29 4.61
C GLU A 26 7.73 -0.37 5.47
N THR A 27 6.55 -0.45 4.85
CA THR A 27 5.27 -0.65 5.53
C THR A 27 5.25 -1.95 6.31
N ARG A 28 5.66 -3.06 5.67
CA ARG A 28 5.76 -4.37 6.33
C ARG A 28 6.71 -4.33 7.52
N ARG A 29 7.88 -3.70 7.34
CA ARG A 29 8.86 -3.50 8.42
C ARG A 29 8.25 -2.69 9.57
N ARG A 30 7.52 -1.63 9.26
CA ARG A 30 6.87 -0.77 10.25
C ARG A 30 5.79 -1.52 11.03
N ILE A 31 4.96 -2.32 10.35
CA ILE A 31 3.97 -3.19 10.97
C ILE A 31 4.64 -4.18 11.92
N GLU A 32 5.69 -4.88 11.48
CA GLU A 32 6.43 -5.83 12.32
C GLU A 32 7.05 -5.15 13.57
N GLU A 33 7.57 -3.93 13.42
CA GLU A 33 8.10 -3.16 14.55
C GLU A 33 7.03 -2.76 15.55
N LEU A 34 5.85 -2.37 15.08
CA LEU A 34 4.71 -2.03 15.92
C LEU A 34 4.19 -3.27 16.66
N GLU A 35 4.04 -4.39 15.96
CA GLU A 35 3.66 -5.68 16.56
C GLU A 35 4.68 -6.11 17.63
N ALA A 36 5.99 -5.98 17.35
CA ALA A 36 7.04 -6.28 18.31
C ALA A 36 7.03 -5.39 19.57
N GLN A 37 6.49 -4.16 19.45
CA GLN A 37 6.27 -3.23 20.56
C GLN A 37 4.97 -3.52 21.33
N GLY A 38 4.21 -4.54 20.91
CA GLY A 38 2.94 -4.94 21.53
C GLY A 38 1.73 -4.15 21.04
N HIS A 39 1.86 -3.43 19.92
CA HIS A 39 0.70 -2.85 19.25
C HIS A 39 -0.09 -3.91 18.49
N ARG A 40 -1.39 -3.69 18.34
CA ARG A 40 -2.26 -4.49 17.48
C ARG A 40 -2.68 -3.63 16.30
N ILE A 41 -2.47 -4.13 15.09
CA ILE A 41 -2.90 -3.42 13.88
C ILE A 41 -4.36 -3.76 13.62
N ILE A 42 -5.19 -2.72 13.47
CA ILE A 42 -6.60 -2.85 13.15
C ILE A 42 -6.93 -2.15 11.84
N THR A 43 -8.00 -2.59 11.21
CA THR A 43 -8.66 -1.94 10.07
C THR A 43 -10.18 -1.97 10.30
N GLY A 44 -10.95 -1.62 9.28
CA GLY A 44 -12.38 -1.42 9.37
C GLY A 44 -12.72 0.05 9.62
N GLY A 45 -13.98 0.32 9.95
CA GLY A 45 -14.44 1.68 10.15
C GLY A 45 -15.93 1.80 9.91
N GLN A 46 -16.37 2.93 9.37
CA GLN A 46 -17.78 3.15 9.11
C GLN A 46 -18.26 2.31 7.92
N ILE A 47 -19.32 1.52 8.14
CA ILE A 47 -20.02 0.77 7.11
C ILE A 47 -21.42 1.37 6.92
N GLY A 48 -21.62 2.07 5.81
CA GLY A 48 -22.90 2.73 5.54
C GLY A 48 -23.14 3.94 6.46
N GLN A 49 -24.40 4.22 6.79
CA GLN A 49 -24.74 5.44 7.54
C GLN A 49 -24.40 5.32 9.02
N ASP A 50 -24.81 4.23 9.67
CA ASP A 50 -24.70 4.05 11.12
C ASP A 50 -23.89 2.79 11.52
N GLY A 51 -23.54 1.95 10.53
CA GLY A 51 -22.79 0.73 10.74
C GLY A 51 -21.30 0.98 10.97
N TRP A 52 -20.64 0.08 11.69
CA TRP A 52 -19.20 0.09 11.87
C TRP A 52 -18.64 -1.30 12.16
N ASP A 53 -17.35 -1.49 11.91
CA ASP A 53 -16.56 -2.64 12.35
C ASP A 53 -15.16 -2.23 12.84
N ILE A 54 -14.55 -3.16 13.59
CA ILE A 54 -13.15 -3.15 13.98
C ILE A 54 -12.63 -4.54 13.63
N ILE A 55 -11.66 -4.60 12.73
CA ILE A 55 -11.12 -5.85 12.18
C ILE A 55 -9.65 -5.95 12.55
N ASP A 56 -9.20 -7.12 12.98
CA ASP A 56 -7.77 -7.42 13.06
C ASP A 56 -7.19 -7.51 11.65
N TRP A 57 -6.27 -6.60 11.34
CA TRP A 57 -5.73 -6.49 9.99
C TRP A 57 -4.97 -7.76 9.55
N ARG A 58 -4.27 -8.42 10.48
CA ARG A 58 -3.46 -9.60 10.16
C ARG A 58 -4.32 -10.83 9.89
N THR A 59 -5.40 -11.01 10.67
CA THR A 59 -6.20 -12.24 10.63
C THR A 59 -7.52 -12.09 9.88
N ASN A 60 -7.91 -10.87 9.51
CA ASN A 60 -9.25 -10.53 9.02
C ASN A 60 -10.38 -10.92 9.99
N GLU A 61 -10.08 -11.05 11.29
CA GLU A 61 -11.08 -11.33 12.31
C GLU A 61 -11.84 -10.06 12.67
N ILE A 62 -13.17 -10.08 12.59
CA ILE A 62 -14.02 -9.00 13.11
C ILE A 62 -13.99 -9.05 14.64
N LEU A 63 -13.35 -8.06 15.26
CA LEU A 63 -13.22 -7.92 16.72
C LEU A 63 -14.48 -7.35 17.35
N ALA A 64 -15.12 -6.40 16.65
CA ALA A 64 -16.41 -5.87 17.00
C ALA A 64 -17.09 -5.25 15.77
N ALA A 65 -18.41 -5.16 15.81
CA ALA A 65 -19.21 -4.45 14.83
C ALA A 65 -20.50 -3.97 15.48
N GLY A 66 -21.13 -2.94 14.91
CA GLY A 66 -22.36 -2.36 15.43
C GLY A 66 -23.06 -1.45 14.42
N GLU A 67 -24.20 -0.91 14.84
CA GLU A 67 -25.04 0.02 14.05
C GLU A 67 -25.35 1.32 14.82
N GLY A 68 -24.67 1.56 15.95
CA GLY A 68 -24.86 2.73 16.81
C GLY A 68 -23.96 3.92 16.47
N GLY A 69 -23.28 3.91 15.31
CA GLY A 69 -22.39 4.98 14.87
C GLY A 69 -21.16 5.18 15.76
N LEU A 70 -20.60 6.39 15.71
CA LEU A 70 -19.30 6.72 16.29
C LEU A 70 -19.24 6.50 17.82
N ASP A 71 -20.28 6.87 18.56
CA ASP A 71 -20.29 6.74 20.03
C ASP A 71 -20.18 5.26 20.47
N GLU A 72 -20.85 4.35 19.73
CA GLU A 72 -20.78 2.92 20.01
C GLU A 72 -19.41 2.35 19.62
N TYR A 73 -18.88 2.77 18.46
CA TYR A 73 -17.54 2.42 18.00
C TYR A 73 -16.47 2.80 19.03
N GLU A 74 -16.43 4.06 19.49
CA GLU A 74 -15.44 4.54 20.45
C GLU A 74 -15.54 3.77 21.79
N ALA A 75 -16.76 3.49 22.23
CA ALA A 75 -16.99 2.71 23.44
C ALA A 75 -16.57 1.24 23.30
N ALA A 76 -16.68 0.65 22.11
CA ALA A 76 -16.20 -0.70 21.82
C ALA A 76 -14.67 -0.72 21.73
N ALA A 77 -14.08 0.21 20.99
CA ALA A 77 -12.63 0.37 20.86
C ALA A 77 -11.96 0.52 22.23
N GLY A 78 -12.46 1.42 23.09
CA GLY A 78 -11.89 1.62 24.43
C GLY A 78 -12.03 0.43 25.39
N LYS A 79 -12.97 -0.49 25.12
CA LYS A 79 -13.08 -1.77 25.87
C LYS A 79 -12.13 -2.83 25.34
N LEU A 80 -11.94 -2.87 24.03
CA LEU A 80 -11.04 -3.81 23.36
C LEU A 80 -9.57 -3.43 23.58
N ASP A 81 -9.29 -2.14 23.72
CA ASP A 81 -7.95 -1.59 23.83
C ASP A 81 -7.83 -0.58 24.98
N PRO A 82 -7.90 -1.05 26.24
CA PRO A 82 -7.81 -0.16 27.41
C PRO A 82 -6.42 0.46 27.60
N ASP A 83 -5.40 -0.08 26.93
CA ASP A 83 -3.99 0.33 27.06
C ASP A 83 -3.50 1.18 25.86
N ASP A 84 -4.39 1.58 24.95
CA ASP A 84 -4.11 2.43 23.77
C ASP A 84 -2.99 1.82 22.88
N LYS A 85 -3.16 0.54 22.53
CA LYS A 85 -2.26 -0.27 21.71
C LYS A 85 -2.74 -0.50 20.28
N PHE A 86 -3.97 -0.15 19.96
CA PHE A 86 -4.52 -0.26 18.61
C PHE A 86 -3.93 0.83 17.73
N ILE A 87 -3.39 0.41 16.59
CA ILE A 87 -2.94 1.32 15.53
C ILE A 87 -3.76 0.98 14.29
N HIS A 88 -4.41 1.98 13.72
CA HIS A 88 -5.16 1.79 12.48
C HIS A 88 -4.19 1.65 11.31
N HIS A 89 -4.42 0.68 10.42
CA HIS A 89 -3.58 0.42 9.24
C HIS A 89 -3.44 1.67 8.36
N ASP A 90 -4.54 2.39 8.11
CA ASP A 90 -4.51 3.66 7.35
C ASP A 90 -3.53 4.70 7.94
N ARG A 91 -3.33 4.75 9.26
CA ARG A 91 -2.34 5.67 9.85
C ARG A 91 -0.90 5.27 9.55
N ILE A 92 -0.65 3.98 9.34
CA ILE A 92 0.66 3.47 8.94
C ILE A 92 0.92 3.87 7.49
N LEU A 93 -0.09 3.75 6.63
CA LEU A 93 -0.01 4.16 5.22
C LEU A 93 0.11 5.69 5.06
N GLU A 94 -0.56 6.49 5.91
CA GLU A 94 -0.45 7.95 5.89
C GLU A 94 0.97 8.45 6.22
N ASP A 95 1.72 7.69 7.02
CA ASP A 95 3.12 8.00 7.36
C ASP A 95 4.09 7.62 6.23
N GLU A 96 3.62 6.98 5.15
CA GLU A 96 4.44 6.72 3.97
C GLU A 96 4.63 8.02 3.17
N ASP A 97 5.87 8.50 3.13
CA ASP A 97 6.29 9.48 2.13
C ASP A 97 6.25 8.80 0.75
N LEU A 98 5.12 8.93 0.05
CA LEU A 98 4.98 8.52 -1.35
C LEU A 98 5.96 9.36 -2.19
N GLU A 99 7.17 8.85 -2.38
CA GLU A 99 8.16 9.49 -3.24
C GLU A 99 7.69 9.43 -4.70
N TYR A 100 7.32 10.59 -5.24
CA TYR A 100 7.01 10.70 -6.66
C TYR A 100 8.23 10.29 -7.50
N VAL A 101 8.07 9.25 -8.32
CA VAL A 101 9.11 8.79 -9.24
C VAL A 101 9.22 9.76 -10.40
N SER A 102 10.12 10.73 -10.29
CA SER A 102 10.38 11.67 -11.39
C SER A 102 11.19 10.99 -12.50
N ALA A 103 10.76 11.13 -13.76
CA ALA A 103 11.56 10.74 -14.93
C ALA A 103 11.89 11.96 -15.80
N PRO A 104 13.03 12.66 -15.54
CA PRO A 104 13.47 13.76 -16.37
C PRO A 104 13.56 13.37 -17.85
N GLY A 105 12.80 14.07 -18.70
CA GLY A 105 12.75 13.80 -20.14
C GLY A 105 11.52 13.01 -20.61
N ILE A 106 10.65 12.58 -19.68
CA ILE A 106 9.31 12.05 -19.97
C ILE A 106 8.28 13.10 -19.51
N PRO A 107 7.26 13.44 -20.32
CA PRO A 107 6.18 14.31 -19.86
C PRO A 107 5.39 13.67 -18.71
N ASP A 108 5.06 14.43 -17.67
CA ASP A 108 4.39 13.94 -16.45
C ASP A 108 3.15 13.08 -16.74
N GLY A 109 2.29 13.51 -17.68
CA GLY A 109 1.09 12.73 -18.03
C GLY A 109 1.40 11.35 -18.63
N LEU A 110 2.55 11.18 -19.30
CA LEU A 110 2.99 9.87 -19.78
C LEU A 110 3.66 9.07 -18.66
N ALA A 111 4.47 9.71 -17.81
CA ALA A 111 5.06 9.05 -16.64
C ALA A 111 3.98 8.47 -15.71
N ASN A 112 2.93 9.26 -15.43
CA ASN A 112 1.79 8.82 -14.61
C ASN A 112 1.01 7.69 -15.29
N ALA A 113 0.73 7.80 -16.59
CA ALA A 113 0.01 6.73 -17.30
C ALA A 113 0.79 5.40 -17.34
N VAL A 114 2.13 5.47 -17.35
CA VAL A 114 2.99 4.29 -17.26
C VAL A 114 2.97 3.73 -15.85
N GLU A 115 3.04 4.58 -14.82
CA GLU A 115 2.92 4.16 -13.42
C GLU A 115 1.59 3.46 -13.15
N ASP A 116 0.48 4.09 -13.53
CA ASP A 116 -0.88 3.52 -13.42
C ASP A 116 -0.98 2.16 -14.11
N TRP A 117 -0.38 2.02 -15.30
CA TRP A 117 -0.37 0.75 -16.02
C TRP A 117 0.49 -0.31 -15.31
N VAL A 118 1.68 0.05 -14.84
CA VAL A 118 2.62 -0.88 -14.20
C VAL A 118 2.09 -1.40 -12.86
N LEU A 119 1.36 -0.59 -12.11
CA LEU A 119 0.85 -0.94 -10.78
C LEU A 119 -0.63 -1.35 -10.78
N SER A 120 -1.24 -1.52 -11.95
CA SER A 120 -2.63 -1.98 -12.07
C SER A 120 -2.77 -3.47 -11.73
N ASP A 121 -3.84 -3.86 -11.05
CA ASP A 121 -4.20 -5.27 -10.79
C ASP A 121 -4.27 -6.13 -12.05
N ASP A 122 -4.67 -5.52 -13.18
CA ASP A 122 -4.78 -6.18 -14.49
C ASP A 122 -3.45 -6.22 -15.28
N ALA A 123 -2.35 -5.68 -14.73
CA ALA A 123 -1.07 -5.63 -15.42
C ALA A 123 -0.44 -7.01 -15.52
N ASP A 124 -0.03 -7.42 -16.73
CA ASP A 124 0.64 -8.70 -16.94
C ASP A 124 2.14 -8.58 -16.59
N PRO A 125 2.63 -9.29 -15.56
CA PRO A 125 4.05 -9.26 -15.16
C PRO A 125 4.98 -9.75 -16.27
N GLU A 126 4.53 -10.66 -17.16
CA GLU A 126 5.34 -11.17 -18.28
C GLU A 126 5.59 -10.06 -19.32
N GLU A 127 4.58 -9.26 -19.64
CA GLU A 127 4.69 -8.14 -20.58
C GLU A 127 5.67 -7.09 -20.06
N ILE A 128 5.54 -6.72 -18.78
CA ILE A 128 6.41 -5.75 -18.13
C ILE A 128 7.85 -6.27 -18.07
N ALA A 129 8.03 -7.54 -17.66
CA ALA A 129 9.34 -8.19 -17.60
C ALA A 129 10.04 -8.22 -18.96
N GLU A 130 9.31 -8.57 -20.04
CA GLU A 130 9.83 -8.51 -21.41
C GLU A 130 10.23 -7.08 -21.78
N PHE A 131 9.40 -6.09 -21.46
CA PHE A 131 9.65 -4.70 -21.79
C PHE A 131 10.92 -4.16 -21.13
N ILE A 132 11.13 -4.41 -19.83
CA ILE A 132 12.25 -3.85 -19.06
C ILE A 132 13.49 -4.76 -18.97
N GLY A 133 13.34 -6.03 -19.34
CA GLY A 133 14.40 -7.04 -19.31
C GLY A 133 14.70 -7.58 -17.91
N TRP A 134 13.68 -7.71 -17.07
CA TRP A 134 13.79 -8.33 -15.73
C TRP A 134 13.23 -9.76 -15.73
N PRO A 135 13.56 -10.59 -14.71
CA PRO A 135 12.83 -11.82 -14.45
C PRO A 135 11.38 -11.52 -14.06
N VAL A 136 10.45 -12.37 -14.50
CA VAL A 136 9.01 -12.24 -14.20
C VAL A 136 8.78 -12.26 -12.69
N GLU A 137 9.45 -13.15 -11.97
CA GLU A 137 9.29 -13.31 -10.52
C GLU A 137 9.69 -12.04 -9.75
N LYS A 138 10.65 -11.27 -10.28
CA LYS A 138 11.03 -9.98 -9.70
C LYS A 138 9.94 -8.94 -9.94
N VAL A 139 9.34 -8.93 -11.12
CA VAL A 139 8.25 -8.00 -11.45
C VAL A 139 7.04 -8.30 -10.58
N GLU A 140 6.66 -9.58 -10.44
CA GLU A 140 5.59 -10.02 -9.54
C GLU A 140 5.85 -9.58 -8.09
N GLU A 141 7.06 -9.78 -7.57
CA GLU A 141 7.43 -9.35 -6.22
C GLU A 141 7.33 -7.82 -6.06
N TYR A 142 7.67 -7.05 -7.09
CA TYR A 142 7.76 -5.60 -7.02
C TYR A 142 6.44 -4.90 -7.38
N GLN A 143 5.50 -5.59 -8.02
CA GLN A 143 4.12 -5.16 -8.21
C GLN A 143 3.22 -5.54 -7.04
N ALA A 144 3.61 -6.51 -6.21
CA ALA A 144 2.78 -6.98 -5.13
C ALA A 144 2.45 -5.84 -4.15
N ASP A 145 1.16 -5.69 -3.88
CA ASP A 145 0.66 -4.88 -2.78
C ASP A 145 0.94 -5.56 -1.43
N GLU A 146 0.65 -4.85 -0.33
CA GLU A 146 0.85 -5.35 1.04
C GLU A 146 0.09 -6.63 1.37
#